data_AF-F7K2B2-F1
#
_entry.id   AF-F7K2B2-F1
#
_cell.length_a   1.000
_cell.length_b   1.000
_cell.length_c   1.000
_cell.angle_alpha   90.00
_cell.angle_beta   90.00
_cell.angle_gamma   90.00
#
_symmetry.space_group_name_H-M   'P 1'
#
loop_
_entity.id
_entity.type
_entity.pdbx_description
1 polymer ?
#
loop_
_entity_poly.entity_id
_entity_poly.type
_entity_poly.pdbx_seq_one_letter_code
_entity_poly.pdbx_strand_id
1 'polypeptide(L)'
;MAYTVKQLLESKQFPDMRLVTCKENLNQEIKGIRIIEIEDMERYLTGGELLLTNMKVYFGETEREFRKHLNELEKKQVSGFIIKQHPDMVQKVNYYDILLKFCSERNIPVIEISEDEYYWGIIKYVIL
;
A
#
# COMPACT_ATOMS: atom_id res chain seq x y z
N MET A 1 -17.06 -10.27 -11.70
CA MET A 1 -16.14 -11.11 -10.91
C MET A 1 -15.19 -10.16 -10.22
N ALA A 2 -15.14 -10.16 -8.88
CA ALA A 2 -14.32 -9.21 -8.13
C ALA A 2 -12.84 -9.46 -8.42
N TYR A 3 -12.07 -8.41 -8.74
CA TYR A 3 -10.63 -8.49 -8.90
C TYR A 3 -9.96 -8.36 -7.52
N THR A 4 -8.99 -9.23 -7.21
CA THR A 4 -8.41 -9.36 -5.87
C THR A 4 -6.90 -9.18 -5.87
N VAL A 5 -6.32 -8.91 -4.69
CA VAL A 5 -4.85 -8.81 -4.52
C VAL A 5 -4.14 -10.10 -4.94
N LYS A 6 -4.76 -11.26 -4.66
CA LYS A 6 -4.25 -12.55 -5.11
C LYS A 6 -4.12 -12.62 -6.63
N GLN A 7 -5.14 -12.20 -7.36
CA GLN A 7 -5.13 -12.21 -8.82
C GLN A 7 -4.10 -11.23 -9.40
N LEU A 8 -3.90 -10.08 -8.76
CA LEU A 8 -2.83 -9.15 -9.13
C LEU A 8 -1.45 -9.79 -9.03
N LEU A 9 -1.15 -10.47 -7.91
CA LEU A 9 0.12 -11.17 -7.71
C LEU A 9 0.29 -12.36 -8.67
N GLU A 10 -0.77 -13.12 -8.91
CA GLU A 10 -0.76 -14.29 -9.79
C GLU A 10 -0.67 -13.93 -11.29
N SER A 11 -1.00 -12.69 -11.66
CA SER A 11 -0.91 -12.21 -13.05
C SER A 11 0.49 -12.25 -13.64
N LYS A 12 1.52 -12.12 -12.79
CA LYS A 12 2.93 -12.00 -13.17
C LYS A 12 3.22 -10.90 -14.21
N GLN A 13 2.33 -9.91 -14.35
CA GLN A 13 2.52 -8.76 -15.25
C GLN A 13 3.64 -7.83 -14.76
N PHE A 14 3.85 -7.79 -13.44
CA PHE A 14 4.85 -6.96 -12.78
C PHE A 14 5.87 -7.89 -12.10
N PRO A 15 7.00 -8.21 -12.75
CA PRO A 15 7.93 -9.24 -12.26
C PRO A 15 8.59 -8.87 -10.93
N ASP A 16 8.73 -7.56 -10.65
CA ASP A 16 9.32 -7.05 -9.41
C ASP A 16 8.30 -6.98 -8.26
N MET A 17 7.05 -7.39 -8.51
CA MET A 17 5.99 -7.36 -7.51
C MET A 17 6.14 -8.53 -6.53
N ARG A 18 6.40 -8.20 -5.25
CA ARG A 18 6.63 -9.20 -4.21
C ARG A 18 5.75 -8.98 -2.98
N LEU A 19 5.02 -10.00 -2.57
CA LEU A 19 4.31 -9.96 -1.29
C LEU A 19 5.31 -9.99 -0.13
N VAL A 20 5.25 -8.98 0.74
CA VAL A 20 6.11 -8.83 1.93
C VAL A 20 5.44 -9.40 3.17
N THR A 21 4.15 -9.10 3.38
CA THR A 21 3.39 -9.61 4.54
C THR A 21 1.95 -9.96 4.20
N CYS A 22 1.33 -10.77 5.06
CA CYS A 22 -0.06 -11.20 5.07
C CYS A 22 -0.53 -12.00 3.85
N LYS A 23 -0.41 -13.34 3.93
CA LYS A 23 -0.92 -14.27 2.91
C LYS A 23 -2.41 -14.60 3.04
N GLU A 24 -3.00 -14.34 4.21
CA GLU A 24 -4.34 -14.85 4.55
C GLU A 24 -5.48 -13.99 4.00
N ASN A 25 -5.23 -12.70 3.71
CA ASN A 25 -6.26 -11.74 3.28
C ASN A 25 -6.10 -11.28 1.81
N LEU A 26 -5.51 -12.12 0.96
CA LEU A 26 -5.28 -11.77 -0.46
C LEU A 26 -6.56 -11.82 -1.32
N ASN A 27 -7.63 -12.41 -0.80
CA ASN A 27 -8.91 -12.55 -1.52
C ASN A 27 -9.83 -11.33 -1.38
N GLN A 28 -9.38 -10.28 -0.67
CA GLN A 28 -10.13 -9.04 -0.58
C GLN A 28 -10.25 -8.38 -1.97
N GLU A 29 -11.46 -7.94 -2.30
CA GLU A 29 -11.75 -7.24 -3.55
C GLU A 29 -11.05 -5.87 -3.58
N ILE A 30 -10.41 -5.59 -4.71
CA ILE A 30 -9.88 -4.27 -5.04
C ILE A 30 -11.01 -3.45 -5.67
N LYS A 31 -11.60 -2.54 -4.89
CA LYS A 31 -12.70 -1.67 -5.34
C LYS A 31 -12.21 -0.39 -6.03
N GLY A 32 -10.92 -0.10 -5.90
CA GLY A 32 -10.27 1.04 -6.50
C GLY A 32 -8.78 0.99 -6.24
N ILE A 33 -8.04 1.90 -6.89
CA ILE A 33 -6.60 2.06 -6.67
C ILE A 33 -6.28 3.55 -6.54
N ARG A 34 -5.44 3.91 -5.58
CA ARG A 34 -5.10 5.31 -5.27
C ARG A 34 -3.64 5.45 -4.92
N ILE A 35 -3.01 6.54 -5.34
CA ILE A 35 -1.66 6.93 -4.91
C ILE A 35 -1.81 7.84 -3.68
N ILE A 36 -1.05 7.57 -2.63
CA ILE A 36 -0.96 8.46 -1.47
C ILE A 36 0.02 9.59 -1.83
N GLU A 37 -0.51 10.77 -2.11
CA GLU A 37 0.27 11.98 -2.46
C GLU A 37 0.07 13.15 -1.48
N ILE A 38 -0.91 13.04 -0.58
CA ILE A 38 -1.23 14.03 0.46
C ILE A 38 -1.33 13.34 1.83
N GLU A 39 -1.09 14.09 2.90
CA GLU A 39 -1.03 13.54 4.27
C GLU A 39 -2.37 12.92 4.69
N ASP A 40 -3.48 13.62 4.48
CA ASP A 40 -4.84 13.22 4.92
C ASP A 40 -5.62 12.42 3.86
N MET A 41 -4.91 11.58 3.10
CA MET A 41 -5.47 10.79 2.00
C MET A 41 -6.68 9.95 2.41
N GLU A 42 -6.75 9.50 3.66
CA GLU A 42 -7.87 8.76 4.24
C GLU A 42 -9.23 9.45 4.04
N ARG A 43 -9.27 10.79 3.96
CA ARG A 43 -10.51 11.55 3.81
C ARG A 43 -11.14 11.39 2.43
N TYR A 44 -10.32 11.00 1.45
CA TYR A 44 -10.70 10.87 0.04
C TYR A 44 -10.96 9.41 -0.38
N LEU A 45 -10.79 8.47 0.56
CA LEU A 45 -11.06 7.05 0.32
C LEU A 45 -12.51 6.70 0.64
N THR A 46 -13.07 5.86 -0.22
CA THR A 46 -14.43 5.29 -0.19
C THR A 46 -14.47 3.87 0.37
N GLY A 47 -13.33 3.20 0.38
CA GLY A 47 -13.08 1.91 1.02
C GLY A 47 -12.86 0.74 0.05
N GLY A 48 -12.03 -0.21 0.45
CA GLY A 48 -11.61 -1.34 -0.42
C GLY A 48 -10.54 -0.98 -1.45
N GLU A 49 -9.98 0.23 -1.42
CA GLU A 49 -8.93 0.62 -2.36
C GLU A 49 -7.59 -0.05 -2.05
N LEU A 50 -6.82 -0.32 -3.10
CA LEU A 50 -5.41 -0.66 -3.06
C LEU A 50 -4.58 0.63 -3.09
N LEU A 51 -3.71 0.81 -2.10
CA LEU A 51 -2.98 2.07 -1.94
C LEU A 51 -1.53 1.94 -2.41
N LEU A 52 -1.14 2.78 -3.36
CA LEU A 52 0.22 2.91 -3.88
C LEU A 52 0.94 4.02 -3.10
N THR A 53 2.13 3.76 -2.59
CA THR A 53 2.88 4.78 -1.85
C THR A 53 4.39 4.54 -1.88
N ASN A 54 5.15 5.63 -1.80
CA ASN A 54 6.57 5.62 -1.46
C ASN A 54 6.82 6.20 -0.05
N MET A 55 5.74 6.44 0.70
CA MET A 55 5.69 7.00 2.06
C MET A 55 6.26 8.42 2.23
N LYS A 56 6.77 9.06 1.17
CA LYS A 56 7.45 10.37 1.26
C LYS A 56 6.59 11.47 1.87
N VAL A 57 5.28 11.39 1.69
CA VAL A 57 4.34 12.39 2.22
C VAL A 57 4.37 12.47 3.75
N TYR A 58 4.78 11.39 4.43
CA TYR A 58 4.85 11.32 5.90
C TYR A 58 6.23 11.67 6.45
N PHE A 59 7.20 11.99 5.58
CA PHE A 59 8.57 12.25 6.03
C PHE A 59 8.66 13.53 6.86
N GLY A 60 9.22 13.41 8.06
CA GLY A 60 9.29 14.49 9.04
C GLY A 60 8.26 14.35 10.16
N GLU A 61 7.21 13.55 9.96
CA GLU A 61 6.26 13.21 11.02
C GLU A 61 6.88 12.30 12.07
N THR A 62 6.39 12.41 13.30
CA THR A 62 6.70 11.47 14.38
C THR A 62 6.02 10.11 14.13
N GLU A 63 6.54 9.04 14.75
CA GLU A 63 5.89 7.71 14.71
C GLU A 63 4.41 7.78 15.14
N ARG A 64 4.07 8.63 16.11
CA ARG A 64 2.70 8.80 16.59
C ARG A 64 1.77 9.38 15.51
N GLU A 65 2.25 10.39 14.78
CA GLU A 65 1.50 11.01 13.68
C GLU A 65 1.30 10.03 12.53
N PHE A 66 2.37 9.35 12.12
CA PHE A 66 2.28 8.34 11.06
C PHE A 66 1.31 7.20 11.42
N ARG A 67 1.36 6.69 12.66
CA ARG A 67 0.41 5.68 13.14
C ARG A 67 -1.03 6.18 13.15
N LYS A 68 -1.26 7.48 13.35
CA LYS A 68 -2.62 8.06 13.28
C LYS A 68 -3.18 7.92 11.87
N HIS A 69 -2.40 8.26 10.84
CA HIS A 69 -2.79 8.08 9.44
C HIS A 69 -3.08 6.61 9.12
N LEU A 70 -2.19 5.69 9.53
CA LEU A 70 -2.41 4.25 9.31
C LEU A 70 -3.72 3.74 9.94
N ASN A 71 -4.06 4.20 11.16
CA ASN A 71 -5.31 3.83 11.81
C ASN A 71 -6.54 4.39 11.07
N GLU A 72 -6.47 5.59 10.50
CA GLU A 72 -7.59 6.11 9.70
C GLU A 72 -7.73 5.40 8.35
N LEU A 73 -6.61 5.04 7.71
CA LEU A 73 -6.60 4.23 6.48
C LEU A 73 -7.19 2.83 6.73
N GLU A 74 -6.89 2.20 7.86
CA GLU A 74 -7.48 0.91 8.22
C GLU A 74 -9.02 0.98 8.31
N LYS A 75 -9.58 2.06 8.86
CA LYS A 75 -11.05 2.23 8.94
C LYS A 75 -11.72 2.23 7.57
N LYS A 76 -10.96 2.52 6.51
CA LYS A 76 -11.44 2.46 5.12
C LYS A 76 -11.44 1.04 4.56
N GLN A 77 -11.01 0.04 5.32
CA GLN A 77 -10.95 -1.36 4.88
C GLN A 77 -10.18 -1.47 3.56
N VAL A 78 -9.02 -0.82 3.48
CA VAL A 78 -8.12 -0.89 2.32
C VAL A 78 -7.83 -2.34 1.98
N SER A 79 -7.72 -2.65 0.68
CA SER A 79 -7.45 -4.02 0.22
C SER A 79 -5.97 -4.38 0.31
N GLY A 80 -5.09 -3.39 0.41
CA GLY A 80 -3.66 -3.60 0.65
C GLY A 80 -2.85 -2.35 0.37
N PHE A 81 -1.54 -2.49 0.53
CA PHE A 81 -0.54 -1.49 0.16
C PHE A 81 0.41 -2.05 -0.91
N ILE A 82 0.74 -1.21 -1.89
CA ILE A 82 1.89 -1.40 -2.78
C ILE A 82 2.91 -0.32 -2.43
N ILE A 83 4.06 -0.76 -1.94
CA ILE A 83 5.15 0.11 -1.51
C ILE A 83 6.23 0.11 -2.58
N LYS A 84 6.55 1.31 -3.03
CA LYS A 84 7.73 1.58 -3.83
C LYS A 84 8.84 2.00 -2.87
N GLN A 85 9.83 1.12 -2.67
CA GLN A 85 10.94 1.45 -1.79
C GLN A 85 11.75 2.61 -2.37
N HIS A 86 12.27 3.45 -1.49
CA HIS A 86 13.18 4.53 -1.84
C HIS A 86 14.35 4.51 -0.85
N PRO A 87 15.38 3.69 -1.12
CA PRO A 87 16.45 3.39 -0.14
C PRO A 87 17.30 4.60 0.25
N ASP A 88 17.29 5.66 -0.55
CA ASP A 88 18.24 6.78 -0.44
C ASP A 88 17.91 7.86 0.60
N MET A 89 16.97 7.64 1.53
CA MET A 89 16.65 8.63 2.57
C MET A 89 16.84 8.09 3.99
N VAL A 90 17.89 8.57 4.67
CA VAL A 90 18.08 8.36 6.11
C VAL A 90 17.01 9.13 6.86
N GLN A 91 16.01 8.43 7.37
CA GLN A 91 14.93 9.00 8.19
C GLN A 91 15.14 8.71 9.67
N LYS A 92 14.75 9.66 10.53
CA LYS A 92 14.74 9.45 11.99
C LYS A 92 13.72 8.40 12.42
N VAL A 93 12.65 8.25 11.64
CA VAL A 93 11.56 7.29 11.87
C VAL A 93 11.64 6.21 10.79
N ASN A 94 11.55 4.96 11.21
CA ASN A 94 11.51 3.83 10.28
C ASN A 94 10.06 3.54 9.84
N TYR A 95 9.55 4.39 8.95
CA TYR A 95 8.17 4.32 8.45
C TYR A 95 7.84 2.95 7.84
N TYR A 96 8.81 2.36 7.14
CA TYR A 96 8.65 1.06 6.50
C TYR A 96 8.38 -0.05 7.52
N ASP A 97 9.22 -0.18 8.55
CA ASP A 97 9.02 -1.21 9.59
C ASP A 97 7.74 -0.97 10.39
N ILE A 98 7.39 0.29 10.65
CA ILE A 98 6.12 0.64 11.32
C ILE A 98 4.93 0.18 10.48
N LEU A 99 4.93 0.46 9.17
CA LEU A 99 3.86 0.05 8.26
C LEU A 99 3.77 -1.47 8.16
N LEU A 100 4.90 -2.17 7.98
CA LEU A 100 4.93 -3.62 7.91
C LEU A 100 4.36 -4.27 9.17
N LYS A 101 4.80 -3.80 10.34
CA LYS A 101 4.30 -4.30 11.63
C LYS A 101 2.79 -4.05 11.76
N PHE A 102 2.35 -2.82 11.47
CA PHE A 102 0.93 -2.45 11.53
C PHE A 102 0.07 -3.32 10.62
N CYS A 103 0.49 -3.52 9.36
CA CYS A 103 -0.25 -4.32 8.39
C CYS A 103 -0.24 -5.80 8.78
N SER A 104 0.88 -6.32 9.30
CA SER A 104 0.98 -7.69 9.80
C SER A 104 0.02 -7.97 10.94
N GLU A 105 -0.10 -7.06 11.91
CA GLU A 105 -1.00 -7.19 13.06
C GLU A 105 -2.49 -7.17 12.67
N ARG A 106 -2.80 -6.55 11.51
CA ARG A 106 -4.17 -6.32 11.03
C ARG A 106 -4.54 -7.14 9.80
N ASN A 107 -3.67 -8.04 9.37
CA ASN A 107 -3.84 -8.88 8.18
C ASN A 107 -4.09 -8.06 6.89
N ILE A 108 -3.38 -6.95 6.72
CA ILE A 108 -3.43 -6.12 5.51
C ILE A 108 -2.27 -6.54 4.60
N PRO A 109 -2.53 -6.99 3.35
CA PRO A 109 -1.47 -7.33 2.41
C PRO A 109 -0.56 -6.15 2.11
N VAL A 110 0.76 -6.39 2.13
CA VAL A 110 1.76 -5.43 1.67
C VAL A 110 2.59 -6.05 0.57
N ILE A 111 2.64 -5.34 -0.55
CA ILE A 111 3.36 -5.72 -1.76
C ILE A 111 4.46 -4.69 -1.98
N GLU A 112 5.61 -5.15 -2.42
CA GLU A 112 6.70 -4.30 -2.88
C GLU A 112 6.81 -4.30 -4.39
N ILE A 113 7.27 -3.16 -4.92
CA ILE A 113 7.70 -3.02 -6.30
C ILE A 113 9.05 -2.28 -6.35
N SER A 114 9.76 -2.46 -7.46
CA SER A 114 11.01 -1.75 -7.75
C SER A 114 10.81 -0.24 -7.88
N GLU A 115 11.88 0.53 -7.65
CA GLU A 115 11.89 1.97 -7.88
C GLU A 115 11.73 2.34 -9.37
N ASP A 116 12.04 1.44 -10.29
CA ASP A 116 11.86 1.70 -11.73
C ASP A 116 10.41 1.44 -12.20
N GLU A 117 9.60 0.73 -11.40
CA GLU A 117 8.24 0.35 -11.77
C GLU A 117 7.29 1.56 -11.70
N TYR A 118 6.54 1.79 -12.78
CA TYR A 118 5.62 2.92 -12.87
C TYR A 118 4.25 2.54 -12.31
N TYR A 119 3.76 3.31 -11.34
CA TYR A 119 2.40 3.15 -10.79
C TYR A 119 1.31 3.11 -11.87
N TRP A 120 1.49 3.86 -12.97
CA TRP A 120 0.52 3.92 -14.05
C TRP A 120 0.29 2.56 -14.74
N GLY A 121 1.31 1.71 -14.83
CA GLY A 121 1.17 0.36 -15.39
C GLY A 121 0.22 -0.49 -14.54
N ILE A 122 0.42 -0.46 -13.21
CA ILE A 122 -0.40 -1.17 -12.23
C ILE A 122 -1.83 -0.60 -12.23
N ILE A 123 -1.97 0.72 -12.22
CA ILE A 123 -3.28 1.40 -12.24
C ILE A 123 -4.08 1.00 -13.48
N LYS A 124 -3.46 1.05 -14.66
CA LYS A 124 -4.12 0.61 -15.90
C LYS A 124 -4.56 -0.83 -15.80
N TYR A 125 -3.71 -1.72 -15.31
CA TYR A 125 -4.01 -3.15 -15.23
C TYR A 125 -5.13 -3.48 -14.22
N VAL A 126 -5.27 -2.70 -13.15
CA VAL A 126 -6.33 -2.89 -12.15
C VAL A 126 -7.66 -2.27 -12.60
N ILE A 127 -7.64 -1.19 -13.37
CA ILE A 127 -8.84 -0.45 -13.79
C ILE A 127 -9.40 -0.93 -15.14
N LEU A 128 -8.54 -1.31 -16.08
CA LEU A 128 -8.88 -1.65 -17.48
C LEU A 128 -8.87 -3.16 -17.72
#